data_AF-A0A915CFK6-F1
#
_entry.id   AF-A0A915CFK6-F1
#
_cell.length_a   1.000
_cell.length_b   1.000
_cell.length_c   1.000
_cell.angle_alpha   90.00
_cell.angle_beta   90.00
_cell.angle_gamma   90.00
#
_symmetry.space_group_name_H-M   'P 1'
#
loop_
_entity.id
_entity.type
_entity.pdbx_description
1 polymer ?
#
loop_
_entity_poly.entity_id
_entity_poly.type
_entity_poly.pdbx_seq_one_letter_code
_entity_poly.pdbx_strand_id
1 'polypeptide(L)'
;MSHRKFSAPRHGSMGFTPKKRSKRHRGKVKAFPKDDPTKPIHLTAFIGFKAGMTHIVREVDKPGSKVNKKEVVEAVTILETPPMVIVGIVGYIDTPRGPRQFKTVWAEHLSEDCRRRFYKNWHTSKKKAFQKHAKKWQDEDGRRSIESDLNKMKKYCSKIRVIAHTQMKVMKHREKKAHIMEIQVNGGTVPEKVDWAKEHLEKQVAIDSVFAQDEMIDCIGVTKGKGFKGVTSRWHTKKLPRKTHKGLRKVACIGAWHPSRVQFTVARAGQKGYHHRTEVNKKIYRLGKSCLTEEGKRNGGTEYDITEKSINPMGGFPHYGLVNQDFVMIRGCCVGSKKRPITLRKSLIVQTKRFAHEKINLKWIDTSSKLGHGRFQTHAEKRAFMGKLKKDLIAESEAVKA
;
A
#
# COMPACT_ATOMS: atom_id res chain seq x y z
N MET A 1 -49.28 -7.65 -8.74
CA MET A 1 -48.14 -8.27 -9.47
C MET A 1 -47.60 -9.41 -8.63
N SER A 2 -47.50 -10.60 -9.22
CA SER A 2 -46.91 -11.82 -8.61
C SER A 2 -45.37 -11.72 -8.63
N HIS A 3 -44.67 -12.86 -8.69
CA HIS A 3 -43.22 -12.93 -8.80
C HIS A 3 -42.64 -12.10 -9.97
N ARG A 4 -41.36 -11.79 -9.89
CA ARG A 4 -40.65 -11.02 -10.92
C ARG A 4 -40.61 -11.81 -12.23
N LYS A 5 -41.23 -11.27 -13.30
CA LYS A 5 -41.34 -11.90 -14.64
C LYS A 5 -40.01 -12.38 -15.24
N PHE A 6 -38.92 -11.64 -15.03
CA PHE A 6 -37.58 -12.02 -15.51
C PHE A 6 -36.56 -11.95 -14.38
N SER A 7 -35.74 -12.99 -14.25
CA SER A 7 -34.66 -13.02 -13.27
C SER A 7 -33.47 -12.13 -13.72
N ALA A 8 -32.75 -11.56 -12.75
CA ALA A 8 -31.45 -10.97 -13.00
C ALA A 8 -30.62 -10.99 -11.72
N PRO A 9 -29.29 -11.04 -11.81
CA PRO A 9 -28.42 -10.95 -10.65
C PRO A 9 -28.65 -9.68 -9.83
N ARG A 10 -28.39 -9.78 -8.54
CA ARG A 10 -28.50 -8.66 -7.61
C ARG A 10 -27.46 -7.57 -7.92
N HIS A 11 -27.86 -6.31 -7.83
CA HIS A 11 -26.93 -5.20 -7.99
C HIS A 11 -26.02 -5.00 -6.76
N GLY A 12 -24.75 -5.35 -6.91
CA GLY A 12 -23.68 -5.14 -5.94
C GLY A 12 -23.63 -6.17 -4.81
N SER A 13 -22.45 -6.42 -4.26
CA SER A 13 -22.27 -7.36 -3.15
C SER A 13 -22.72 -6.78 -1.80
N MET A 14 -23.39 -7.62 -0.99
CA MET A 14 -23.79 -7.31 0.39
C MET A 14 -22.69 -7.56 1.42
N GLY A 15 -21.70 -8.39 1.12
CA GLY A 15 -20.54 -8.62 2.01
C GLY A 15 -19.67 -7.37 2.24
N PHE A 16 -19.89 -6.32 1.45
CA PHE A 16 -19.25 -5.02 1.61
C PHE A 16 -20.15 -3.95 2.24
N THR A 17 -21.29 -4.35 2.82
CA THR A 17 -22.10 -3.48 3.67
C THR A 17 -21.58 -3.53 5.12
N PRO A 18 -21.67 -2.43 5.88
CA PRO A 18 -22.15 -1.10 5.50
C PRO A 18 -21.18 -0.32 4.58
N LYS A 19 -21.72 0.29 3.52
CA LYS A 19 -20.97 1.13 2.57
C LYS A 19 -20.81 2.57 3.10
N LYS A 20 -19.98 2.71 4.15
CA LYS A 20 -19.67 3.99 4.84
C LYS A 20 -18.20 4.38 4.69
N ARG A 21 -17.88 5.64 5.02
CA ARG A 21 -16.50 6.14 5.07
C ARG A 21 -15.67 5.29 6.05
N SER A 22 -14.45 4.94 5.65
CA SER A 22 -13.46 4.32 6.52
C SER A 22 -13.13 5.26 7.67
N LYS A 23 -13.07 4.73 8.90
CA LYS A 23 -12.65 5.50 10.08
C LYS A 23 -11.16 5.86 10.04
N ARG A 24 -10.34 5.00 9.43
CA ARG A 24 -8.89 5.20 9.28
C ARG A 24 -8.56 5.62 7.86
N HIS A 25 -7.57 6.48 7.69
CA HIS A 25 -7.06 6.89 6.38
C HIS A 25 -6.26 5.76 5.70
N ARG A 26 -5.45 5.04 6.48
CA ARG A 26 -4.68 3.87 6.05
C ARG A 26 -5.50 2.59 6.12
N GLY A 27 -5.13 1.60 5.31
CA GLY A 27 -5.53 0.20 5.50
C GLY A 27 -5.13 -0.33 6.89
N LYS A 28 -6.09 -0.86 7.65
CA LYS A 28 -5.79 -1.67 8.85
C LYS A 28 -5.71 -3.14 8.42
N VAL A 29 -4.64 -3.82 8.81
CA VAL A 29 -4.58 -5.29 8.73
C VAL A 29 -5.53 -5.86 9.78
N LYS A 30 -6.58 -6.55 9.33
CA LYS A 30 -7.57 -7.17 10.23
C LYS A 30 -7.21 -8.61 10.61
N ALA A 31 -6.42 -9.27 9.77
CA ALA A 31 -5.89 -10.61 9.96
C ALA A 31 -4.48 -10.65 9.37
N PHE A 32 -3.54 -11.27 10.07
CA PHE A 32 -2.20 -11.54 9.55
C PHE A 32 -2.14 -12.98 9.03
N PRO A 33 -1.13 -13.34 8.22
CA PRO A 33 -0.90 -14.74 7.84
C PRO A 33 -0.83 -15.64 9.08
N LYS A 34 -1.30 -16.87 8.95
CA LYS A 34 -1.21 -17.86 10.03
C LYS A 34 0.27 -18.08 10.35
N ASP A 35 0.57 -18.11 11.64
CA ASP A 35 1.92 -18.31 12.13
C ASP A 35 2.35 -19.78 11.98
N ASP A 36 3.63 -19.99 11.71
CA ASP A 36 4.25 -21.28 11.47
C ASP A 36 5.63 -21.27 12.13
N PRO A 37 5.77 -21.81 13.35
CA PRO A 37 7.01 -21.75 14.12
C PRO A 37 8.23 -22.39 13.45
N THR A 38 8.02 -23.27 12.46
CA THR A 38 9.11 -23.96 11.75
C THR A 38 9.86 -23.06 10.77
N LYS A 39 9.24 -21.93 10.38
CA LYS A 39 9.83 -20.98 9.43
C LYS A 39 10.75 -20.00 10.13
N PRO A 40 11.74 -19.42 9.42
CA PRO A 40 12.56 -18.34 9.96
C PRO A 40 11.69 -17.13 10.35
N ILE A 41 12.15 -16.40 11.36
CA ILE A 41 11.48 -15.19 11.84
C ILE A 41 11.42 -14.15 10.73
N HIS A 42 10.23 -13.62 10.45
CA HIS A 42 10.03 -12.61 9.43
C HIS A 42 8.83 -11.71 9.72
N LEU A 43 8.84 -10.54 9.08
CA LEU A 43 7.71 -9.60 9.09
C LEU A 43 6.67 -9.96 8.03
N THR A 44 5.42 -9.60 8.31
CA THR A 44 4.27 -10.02 7.48
C THR A 44 3.59 -8.89 6.72
N ALA A 45 3.99 -7.64 6.95
CA ALA A 45 3.38 -6.47 6.33
C ALA A 45 4.35 -5.29 6.23
N PHE A 46 4.05 -4.35 5.33
CA PHE A 46 4.79 -3.11 5.12
C PHE A 46 3.83 -1.99 4.68
N ILE A 47 4.26 -0.72 4.71
CA ILE A 47 3.49 0.41 4.16
C ILE A 47 4.23 1.03 2.98
N GLY A 48 3.58 1.05 1.82
CA GLY A 48 4.00 1.83 0.66
C GLY A 48 3.05 2.98 0.34
N PHE A 49 3.47 3.90 -0.52
CA PHE A 49 2.69 5.04 -0.98
C PHE A 49 2.45 4.92 -2.47
N LYS A 50 1.18 5.00 -2.88
CA LYS A 50 0.82 4.88 -4.29
C LYS A 50 1.36 6.07 -5.10
N ALA A 51 2.38 5.84 -5.92
CA ALA A 51 2.98 6.88 -6.76
C ALA A 51 2.15 7.13 -8.02
N GLY A 52 1.92 6.07 -8.78
CA GLY A 52 1.23 6.12 -10.06
C GLY A 52 1.11 4.75 -10.69
N MET A 53 0.79 4.74 -11.97
CA MET A 53 0.73 3.52 -12.76
C MET A 53 1.50 3.75 -14.05
N THR A 54 2.08 2.68 -14.57
CA THR A 54 2.66 2.62 -15.90
C THR A 54 2.29 1.27 -16.53
N HIS A 55 2.85 0.96 -17.69
CA HIS A 55 2.78 -0.37 -18.27
C HIS A 55 4.18 -0.91 -18.54
N ILE A 56 4.26 -2.23 -18.60
CA ILE A 56 5.49 -2.97 -18.88
C ILE A 56 5.25 -3.91 -20.06
N VAL A 57 6.32 -4.31 -20.71
CA VAL A 57 6.35 -5.48 -21.59
C VAL A 57 7.08 -6.58 -20.86
N ARG A 58 6.52 -7.78 -20.89
CA ARG A 58 7.16 -9.00 -20.42
C ARG A 58 6.81 -10.16 -21.32
N GLU A 59 7.64 -11.18 -21.29
CA GLU A 59 7.27 -12.47 -21.85
C GLU A 59 6.37 -13.25 -20.88
N VAL A 60 5.43 -14.02 -21.42
CA VAL A 60 4.54 -14.88 -20.62
C VAL A 60 5.00 -16.33 -20.68
N ASP A 61 5.26 -16.93 -19.52
CA ASP A 61 5.54 -18.36 -19.41
C ASP A 61 4.31 -19.12 -18.90
N LYS A 62 3.42 -19.47 -19.83
CA LYS A 62 2.16 -20.18 -19.57
C LYS A 62 1.89 -21.23 -20.66
N PRO A 63 2.58 -22.38 -20.64
CA PRO A 63 2.28 -23.53 -21.48
C PRO A 63 0.78 -23.85 -21.54
N GLY A 64 0.30 -24.08 -22.76
CA GLY A 64 -1.13 -24.24 -23.09
C GLY A 64 -1.86 -22.93 -23.41
N SER A 65 -1.26 -21.75 -23.16
CA SER A 65 -1.85 -20.47 -23.54
C SER A 65 -1.44 -20.05 -24.95
N LYS A 66 -2.36 -19.38 -25.68
CA LYS A 66 -2.07 -18.76 -27.00
C LYS A 66 -0.99 -17.68 -26.95
N VAL A 67 -0.72 -17.14 -25.76
CA VAL A 67 0.29 -16.12 -25.48
C VAL A 67 1.54 -16.68 -24.80
N ASN A 68 1.69 -18.00 -24.70
CA ASN A 68 2.92 -18.61 -24.19
C ASN A 68 4.13 -18.17 -25.03
N LYS A 69 5.22 -17.77 -24.38
CA LYS A 69 6.45 -17.25 -25.00
C LYS A 69 6.23 -16.04 -25.91
N LYS A 70 5.11 -15.33 -25.73
CA LYS A 70 4.83 -14.07 -26.42
C LYS A 70 4.95 -12.91 -25.44
N GLU A 71 5.26 -11.75 -26.01
CA GLU A 71 5.29 -10.50 -25.27
C GLU A 71 3.88 -10.00 -25.02
N VAL A 72 3.63 -9.57 -23.79
CA VAL A 72 2.38 -8.94 -23.41
C VAL A 72 2.65 -7.62 -22.72
N VAL A 73 1.76 -6.67 -22.99
CA VAL A 73 1.72 -5.41 -22.26
C VAL A 73 0.81 -5.56 -21.05
N GLU A 74 1.34 -5.32 -19.85
CA GLU A 74 0.56 -5.33 -18.63
C GLU A 74 0.68 -4.01 -17.88
N ALA A 75 -0.46 -3.51 -17.39
CA ALA A 75 -0.48 -2.36 -16.51
C ALA A 75 0.08 -2.74 -15.13
N VAL A 76 0.88 -1.85 -14.55
CA VAL A 76 1.47 -2.00 -13.21
C VAL A 76 1.25 -0.74 -12.38
N THR A 77 1.16 -0.91 -11.07
CA THR A 77 1.15 0.21 -10.11
C THR A 77 2.50 0.29 -9.41
N ILE A 78 3.06 1.49 -9.32
CA ILE A 78 4.28 1.77 -8.56
C ILE A 78 3.92 2.28 -7.17
N LEU A 79 4.46 1.61 -6.16
CA LEU A 79 4.33 1.97 -4.75
C LEU A 79 5.70 2.33 -4.21
N GLU A 80 5.93 3.59 -3.83
CA GLU A 80 7.17 4.00 -3.16
C GLU A 80 7.13 3.53 -1.71
N THR A 81 8.20 2.86 -1.28
CA THR A 81 8.32 2.17 0.00
C THR A 81 9.57 2.66 0.72
N PRO A 82 9.53 3.85 1.35
CA PRO A 82 10.62 4.26 2.23
C PRO A 82 10.80 3.21 3.35
N PRO A 83 12.04 2.96 3.81
CA PRO A 83 12.28 2.02 4.89
C PRO A 83 11.45 2.37 6.14
N MET A 84 10.92 1.35 6.81
CA MET A 84 10.17 1.52 8.05
C MET A 84 11.08 1.38 9.26
N VAL A 85 10.86 2.16 10.31
CA VAL A 85 11.62 2.04 11.56
C VAL A 85 10.77 1.30 12.58
N ILE A 86 11.31 0.26 13.20
CA ILE A 86 10.67 -0.44 14.32
C ILE A 86 10.94 0.36 15.59
N VAL A 87 9.88 0.70 16.34
CA VAL A 87 9.95 1.56 17.53
C VAL A 87 9.29 0.96 18.75
N GLY A 88 8.80 -0.27 18.67
CA GLY A 88 8.22 -0.94 19.83
C GLY A 88 7.79 -2.38 19.56
N ILE A 89 7.43 -3.07 20.62
CA ILE A 89 7.04 -4.48 20.66
C ILE A 89 5.74 -4.57 21.45
N VAL A 90 4.76 -5.30 20.93
CA VAL A 90 3.46 -5.56 21.55
C VAL A 90 3.26 -7.06 21.66
N GLY A 91 3.09 -7.52 22.89
CA GLY A 91 2.69 -8.89 23.18
C GLY A 91 1.17 -9.02 23.27
N TYR A 92 0.62 -10.06 22.64
CA TYR A 92 -0.79 -10.42 22.74
C TYR A 92 -0.94 -11.79 23.40
N ILE A 93 -1.87 -11.90 24.33
CA ILE A 93 -2.30 -13.15 24.96
C ILE A 93 -3.66 -13.56 24.39
N ASP A 94 -3.85 -14.85 24.13
CA ASP A 94 -5.17 -15.36 23.77
C ASP A 94 -6.03 -15.51 25.02
N THR A 95 -7.23 -14.94 24.96
CA THR A 95 -8.25 -15.08 26.01
C THR A 95 -9.50 -15.69 25.38
N PRO A 96 -10.45 -16.23 26.17
CA PRO A 96 -11.71 -16.75 25.63
C PRO A 96 -12.52 -15.72 24.82
N ARG A 97 -12.28 -14.41 25.04
CA ARG A 97 -12.93 -13.30 24.30
C ARG A 97 -12.11 -12.82 23.09
N GLY A 98 -11.02 -13.51 22.75
CA GLY A 98 -10.09 -13.17 21.67
C GLY A 98 -8.73 -12.66 22.16
N PRO A 99 -7.82 -12.31 21.23
CA PRO A 99 -6.48 -11.85 21.58
C PRO A 99 -6.55 -10.47 22.24
N ARG A 100 -5.96 -10.34 23.42
CA ARG A 100 -5.86 -9.10 24.18
C ARG A 100 -4.41 -8.63 24.23
N GLN A 101 -4.21 -7.32 24.08
CA GLN A 101 -2.91 -6.70 24.29
C GLN A 101 -2.48 -6.91 25.76
N PHE A 102 -1.30 -7.48 25.96
CA PHE A 102 -0.77 -7.80 27.27
C PHE A 102 0.22 -6.74 27.75
N LYS A 103 1.29 -6.53 26.98
CA LYS A 103 2.34 -5.55 27.28
C LYS A 103 2.80 -4.83 26.03
N THR A 104 3.40 -3.67 26.22
CA THR A 104 4.03 -2.90 25.13
C THR A 104 5.32 -2.27 25.63
N VAL A 105 6.40 -2.55 24.92
CA VAL A 105 7.72 -1.98 25.15
C VAL A 105 8.01 -1.05 23.98
N TRP A 106 8.40 0.19 24.25
CA TRP A 106 8.83 1.13 23.21
C TRP A 106 10.35 1.28 23.22
N ALA A 107 10.92 1.61 22.07
CA ALA A 107 12.31 2.01 21.89
C ALA A 107 12.68 3.23 22.76
N GLU A 108 13.98 3.46 22.93
CA GLU A 108 14.51 4.63 23.64
C GLU A 108 14.33 5.89 22.78
N HIS A 109 14.77 5.80 21.53
CA HIS A 109 14.77 6.91 20.58
C HIS A 109 13.63 6.77 19.58
N LEU A 110 12.65 7.66 19.70
CA LEU A 110 11.57 7.81 18.71
C LEU A 110 11.81 9.06 17.87
N SER A 111 11.77 8.89 16.55
CA SER A 111 11.90 9.98 15.60
C SER A 111 10.80 11.04 15.75
N GLU A 112 11.09 12.28 15.34
CA GLU A 112 10.13 13.39 15.44
C GLU A 112 8.83 13.11 14.66
N ASP A 113 8.94 12.53 13.47
CA ASP A 113 7.78 12.21 12.62
C ASP A 113 6.89 11.11 13.22
N CYS A 114 7.47 10.16 13.96
CA CYS A 114 6.73 9.20 14.79
C CYS A 114 5.99 9.91 15.93
N ARG A 115 6.71 10.72 16.71
CA ARG A 115 6.14 11.48 17.84
C ARG A 115 5.03 12.43 17.40
N ARG A 116 5.14 13.02 16.21
CA ARG A 116 4.09 13.86 15.59
C ARG A 116 2.75 13.14 15.44
N ARG A 117 2.69 11.81 15.37
CA ARG A 117 1.43 11.05 15.28
C ARG A 117 0.58 11.15 16.55
N PHE A 118 1.21 11.41 17.70
CA PHE A 118 0.54 11.56 19.00
C PHE A 118 0.00 12.96 19.27
N TYR A 119 0.22 13.90 18.33
CA TYR A 119 -0.27 15.26 18.43
C TYR A 119 -1.20 15.59 17.26
N LYS A 120 -2.30 16.29 17.56
CA LYS A 120 -3.10 16.95 16.50
C LYS A 120 -2.34 18.17 15.98
N ASN A 121 -1.94 19.06 16.88
CA ASN A 121 -1.19 20.29 16.60
C ASN A 121 0.22 20.18 17.17
N TRP A 122 1.20 19.82 16.33
CA TRP A 122 2.58 19.61 16.77
C TRP A 122 3.29 20.90 17.18
N HIS A 123 3.16 21.95 16.36
CA HIS A 123 3.93 23.19 16.50
C HIS A 123 3.58 24.00 17.75
N THR A 124 2.33 23.94 18.20
CA THR A 124 1.85 24.62 19.41
C THR A 124 1.97 23.76 20.68
N SER A 125 2.34 22.49 20.54
CA SER A 125 2.46 21.58 21.68
C SER A 125 3.81 21.69 22.36
N LYS A 126 3.89 21.32 23.64
CA LYS A 126 5.16 21.18 24.39
C LYS A 126 6.03 19.99 23.93
N LYS A 127 5.56 19.17 22.97
CA LYS A 127 6.28 18.03 22.38
C LYS A 127 6.92 17.09 23.44
N LYS A 128 6.17 16.73 24.49
CA LYS A 128 6.62 15.87 25.61
C LYS A 128 6.37 14.36 25.43
N ALA A 129 5.77 13.91 24.33
CA ALA A 129 5.46 12.50 24.11
C ALA A 129 6.73 11.65 24.16
N PHE A 130 6.66 10.51 24.87
CA PHE A 130 7.74 9.52 25.07
C PHE A 130 8.98 9.99 25.86
N GLN A 131 9.04 11.23 26.36
CA GLN A 131 10.20 11.70 27.14
C GLN A 131 10.44 10.86 28.41
N LYS A 132 9.38 10.56 29.18
CA LYS A 132 9.50 9.70 30.37
C LYS A 132 9.84 8.25 30.02
N HIS A 133 9.43 7.79 28.83
CA HIS A 133 9.72 6.42 28.40
C HIS A 133 11.17 6.27 27.97
N ALA A 134 11.73 7.28 27.29
CA ALA A 134 13.16 7.30 26.93
C ALA A 134 14.05 7.25 28.19
N LYS A 135 13.72 8.03 29.23
CA LYS A 135 14.47 8.01 30.50
C LYS A 135 14.54 6.63 31.17
N LYS A 136 13.50 5.79 31.02
CA LYS A 136 13.53 4.42 31.57
C LYS A 136 14.63 3.54 30.98
N TRP A 137 15.09 3.83 29.76
CA TRP A 137 16.21 3.11 29.15
C TRP A 137 17.57 3.58 29.69
N GLN A 138 17.60 4.70 30.42
CA GLN A 138 18.81 5.26 31.03
C GLN A 138 18.91 4.84 32.51
N ASP A 139 17.77 4.76 33.21
CA ASP A 139 17.69 4.34 34.60
C ASP A 139 17.82 2.80 34.76
N GLU A 140 18.58 2.32 35.75
CA GLU A 140 18.74 0.87 35.99
C GLU A 140 17.41 0.17 36.30
N ASP A 141 16.60 0.74 37.20
CA ASP A 141 15.29 0.18 37.56
C ASP A 141 14.33 0.18 36.37
N GLY A 142 14.47 1.18 35.49
CA GLY A 142 13.72 1.26 34.23
C GLY A 142 14.08 0.11 33.27
N ARG A 143 15.38 -0.16 33.11
CA ARG A 143 15.88 -1.31 32.31
C ARG A 143 15.41 -2.65 32.88
N ARG A 144 15.49 -2.83 34.22
CA ARG A 144 14.96 -4.05 34.90
C ARG A 144 13.47 -4.22 34.66
N SER A 145 12.70 -3.12 34.69
CA SER A 145 11.26 -3.14 34.40
C SER A 145 10.97 -3.53 32.94
N ILE A 146 11.74 -3.01 31.99
CA ILE A 146 11.61 -3.35 30.56
C ILE A 146 11.94 -4.83 30.34
N GLU A 147 13.03 -5.32 30.91
CA GLU A 147 13.43 -6.73 30.80
C GLU A 147 12.38 -7.66 31.43
N SER A 148 11.82 -7.28 32.59
CA SER A 148 10.70 -8.01 33.21
C SER A 148 9.49 -8.08 32.28
N ASP A 149 9.14 -6.98 31.61
CA ASP A 149 8.03 -6.95 30.66
C ASP A 149 8.32 -7.80 29.41
N LEU A 150 9.55 -7.82 28.90
CA LEU A 150 9.97 -8.71 27.81
C LEU A 150 9.88 -10.18 28.22
N ASN A 151 10.37 -10.54 29.41
CA ASN A 151 10.28 -11.91 29.94
C ASN A 151 8.82 -12.36 30.13
N LYS A 152 7.95 -11.46 30.58
CA LYS A 152 6.49 -11.70 30.63
C LYS A 152 5.90 -11.91 29.23
N MET A 153 6.38 -11.20 28.21
CA MET A 153 5.96 -11.46 26.82
C MET A 153 6.38 -12.86 26.37
N LYS A 154 7.64 -13.26 26.61
CA LYS A 154 8.15 -14.60 26.27
C LYS A 154 7.32 -15.71 26.90
N LYS A 155 6.92 -15.54 28.17
CA LYS A 155 6.19 -16.55 28.94
C LYS A 155 4.70 -16.64 28.60
N TYR A 156 4.01 -15.52 28.45
CA TYR A 156 2.54 -15.50 28.42
C TYR A 156 1.91 -15.14 27.07
N CYS A 157 2.66 -14.52 26.15
CA CYS A 157 2.07 -14.10 24.88
C CYS A 157 2.03 -15.24 23.88
N SER A 158 0.97 -15.31 23.09
CA SER A 158 0.89 -16.23 21.95
C SER A 158 1.28 -15.56 20.63
N LYS A 159 1.21 -14.22 20.55
CA LYS A 159 1.54 -13.46 19.34
C LYS A 159 2.38 -12.24 19.70
N ILE A 160 3.47 -12.06 18.97
CA ILE A 160 4.33 -10.87 19.07
C ILE A 160 4.13 -10.00 17.83
N ARG A 161 4.02 -8.70 18.04
CA ARG A 161 3.97 -7.71 16.97
C ARG A 161 4.98 -6.61 17.22
N VAL A 162 5.64 -6.14 16.18
CA VAL A 162 6.43 -4.92 16.24
C VAL A 162 5.57 -3.72 15.86
N ILE A 163 5.78 -2.59 16.52
CA ILE A 163 5.25 -1.29 16.12
C ILE A 163 6.27 -0.66 15.20
N ALA A 164 5.91 -0.45 13.95
CA ALA A 164 6.77 0.18 12.96
C ALA A 164 6.09 1.39 12.34
N HIS A 165 6.88 2.36 11.91
CA HIS A 165 6.37 3.56 11.24
C HIS A 165 7.12 3.87 9.95
N THR A 166 6.41 4.50 9.01
CA THR A 166 7.03 5.03 7.79
C THR A 166 7.89 6.25 8.10
N GLN A 167 8.94 6.47 7.33
CA GLN A 167 9.74 7.69 7.41
C GLN A 167 9.19 8.75 6.45
N MET A 168 8.53 9.79 6.98
CA MET A 168 7.92 10.82 6.11
C MET A 168 8.89 11.94 5.75
N LYS A 169 10.00 12.09 6.49
CA LYS A 169 11.01 13.12 6.23
C LYS A 169 11.76 12.89 4.91
N VAL A 170 12.04 11.62 4.58
CA VAL A 170 12.69 11.21 3.32
C VAL A 170 11.74 11.28 2.13
N MET A 171 10.42 11.28 2.40
CA MET A 171 9.39 11.42 1.38
C MET A 171 9.17 12.90 1.05
N LYS A 172 9.11 13.25 -0.24
CA LYS A 172 8.80 14.62 -0.70
C LYS A 172 7.29 14.90 -0.65
N HIS A 173 6.65 14.59 0.48
CA HIS A 173 5.23 14.81 0.73
C HIS A 173 5.00 15.98 1.70
N ARG A 174 3.83 16.63 1.60
CA ARG A 174 3.44 17.69 2.55
C ARG A 174 3.17 17.16 3.96
N GLU A 175 2.75 15.89 4.08
CA GLU A 175 2.51 15.26 5.38
C GLU A 175 3.84 14.93 6.07
N LYS A 176 4.07 15.51 7.25
CA LYS A 176 5.25 15.23 8.10
C LYS A 176 5.00 14.18 9.19
N LYS A 177 3.78 13.64 9.31
CA LYS A 177 3.40 12.68 10.37
C LYS A 177 3.60 11.25 9.87
N ALA A 178 4.43 10.47 10.57
CA ALA A 178 4.66 9.07 10.23
C ALA A 178 3.40 8.21 10.36
N HIS A 179 3.22 7.21 9.50
CA HIS A 179 2.12 6.26 9.59
C HIS A 179 2.54 5.05 10.43
N ILE A 180 2.03 4.95 11.66
CA ILE A 180 2.39 3.89 12.63
C ILE A 180 1.48 2.67 12.49
N MET A 181 2.02 1.46 12.35
CA MET A 181 1.26 0.21 12.39
C MET A 181 1.95 -0.87 13.21
N GLU A 182 1.16 -1.79 13.74
CA GLU A 182 1.67 -3.07 14.21
C GLU A 182 1.85 -4.02 13.02
N ILE A 183 2.95 -4.75 12.99
CA ILE A 183 3.24 -5.83 12.05
C ILE A 183 3.46 -7.09 12.89
N GLN A 184 2.75 -8.18 12.55
CA GLN A 184 2.95 -9.45 13.24
C GLN A 184 4.26 -10.11 12.81
N VAL A 185 5.04 -10.57 13.79
CA VAL A 185 6.25 -11.36 13.58
C VAL A 185 5.83 -12.82 13.57
N ASN A 186 6.13 -13.52 12.48
CA ASN A 186 5.84 -14.94 12.30
C ASN A 186 7.15 -15.74 12.15
N GLY A 187 7.10 -17.05 12.38
CA GLY A 187 8.28 -17.92 12.33
C GLY A 187 9.03 -17.98 13.66
N GLY A 188 9.65 -19.11 14.00
CA GLY A 188 10.33 -19.33 15.28
C GLY A 188 9.39 -19.41 16.49
N THR A 189 10.00 -19.64 17.66
CA THR A 189 9.29 -19.68 18.95
C THR A 189 8.95 -18.27 19.45
N VAL A 190 8.01 -18.14 20.41
CA VAL A 190 7.66 -16.83 20.98
C VAL A 190 8.86 -16.12 21.62
N PRO A 191 9.71 -16.80 22.41
CA PRO A 191 10.93 -16.20 22.95
C PRO A 191 11.84 -15.60 21.87
N GLU A 192 12.13 -16.37 20.82
CA GLU A 192 12.98 -15.93 19.71
C GLU A 192 12.37 -14.72 18.99
N LYS A 193 11.04 -14.67 18.80
CA LYS A 193 10.35 -13.50 18.22
C LYS A 193 10.54 -12.25 19.06
N VAL A 194 10.52 -12.37 20.40
CA VAL A 194 10.75 -11.25 21.31
C VAL A 194 12.20 -10.77 21.20
N ASP A 195 13.15 -11.69 21.18
CA ASP A 195 14.59 -11.36 21.07
C ASP A 195 14.93 -10.73 19.73
N TRP A 196 14.43 -11.31 18.63
CA TRP A 196 14.54 -10.72 17.30
C TRP A 196 13.93 -9.30 17.27
N ALA A 197 12.74 -9.12 17.84
CA ALA A 197 12.07 -7.82 17.88
C ALA A 197 12.83 -6.79 18.72
N LYS A 198 13.49 -7.21 19.82
CA LYS A 198 14.34 -6.37 20.67
C LYS A 198 15.58 -5.91 19.91
N GLU A 199 16.24 -6.83 19.21
CA GLU A 199 17.44 -6.54 18.41
C GLU A 199 17.15 -5.60 17.23
N HIS A 200 15.90 -5.61 16.72
CA HIS A 200 15.46 -4.78 15.61
C HIS A 200 14.81 -3.45 16.05
N LEU A 201 14.76 -3.14 17.35
CA LEU A 201 14.34 -1.81 17.81
C LEU A 201 15.26 -0.74 17.23
N GLU A 202 14.67 0.38 16.79
CA GLU A 202 15.34 1.55 16.19
C GLU A 202 16.02 1.30 14.84
N LYS A 203 16.10 0.05 14.40
CA LYS A 203 16.65 -0.32 13.09
C LYS A 203 15.63 -0.08 11.98
N GLN A 204 16.18 0.21 10.80
CA GLN A 204 15.40 0.35 9.57
C GLN A 204 15.16 -1.01 8.93
N VAL A 205 13.94 -1.21 8.45
CA VAL A 205 13.51 -2.39 7.69
C VAL A 205 13.18 -1.91 6.28
N ALA A 206 13.94 -2.41 5.31
CA ALA A 206 13.68 -2.20 3.89
C ALA A 206 12.58 -3.16 3.38
N ILE A 207 12.06 -2.90 2.20
CA ILE A 207 10.92 -3.66 1.65
C ILE A 207 11.30 -5.08 1.21
N ASP A 208 12.54 -5.23 0.75
CA ASP A 208 13.15 -6.47 0.25
C ASP A 208 13.45 -7.50 1.35
N SER A 209 13.64 -7.06 2.59
CA SER A 209 13.73 -7.98 3.73
C SER A 209 12.37 -8.55 4.17
N VAL A 210 11.27 -7.94 3.73
CA VAL A 210 9.90 -8.38 4.07
C VAL A 210 9.27 -9.18 2.93
N PHE A 211 9.46 -8.70 1.70
CA PHE A 211 8.83 -9.26 0.52
C PHE A 211 9.87 -9.71 -0.51
N ALA A 212 9.54 -10.77 -1.23
CA ALA A 212 10.37 -11.32 -2.29
C ALA A 212 9.84 -10.91 -3.68
N GLN A 213 10.76 -10.88 -4.64
CA GLN A 213 10.44 -10.77 -6.05
C GLN A 213 9.49 -11.91 -6.48
N ASP A 214 8.56 -11.63 -7.39
CA ASP A 214 7.59 -12.58 -7.97
C ASP A 214 6.54 -13.18 -7.02
N GLU A 215 6.58 -12.85 -5.73
CA GLU A 215 5.60 -13.35 -4.78
C GLU A 215 4.23 -12.66 -4.90
N MET A 216 3.21 -13.30 -4.32
CA MET A 216 1.85 -12.77 -4.23
C MET A 216 1.62 -12.07 -2.88
N ILE A 217 1.17 -10.82 -2.95
CA ILE A 217 0.83 -10.01 -1.77
C ILE A 217 -0.62 -9.53 -1.80
N ASP A 218 -1.07 -9.05 -0.65
CA ASP A 218 -2.36 -8.40 -0.49
C ASP A 218 -2.17 -6.90 -0.29
N CYS A 219 -2.89 -6.08 -1.06
CA CYS A 219 -2.90 -4.64 -0.92
C CYS A 219 -4.13 -4.19 -0.13
N ILE A 220 -3.90 -3.66 1.07
CA ILE A 220 -4.93 -3.20 1.99
C ILE A 220 -4.91 -1.67 2.04
N GLY A 221 -6.06 -1.05 1.81
CA GLY A 221 -6.13 0.40 1.82
C GLY A 221 -7.55 0.93 1.80
N VAL A 222 -7.65 2.24 1.59
CA VAL A 222 -8.94 2.94 1.51
C VAL A 222 -9.14 3.39 0.07
N THR A 223 -10.30 3.09 -0.51
CA THR A 223 -10.61 3.43 -1.90
C THR A 223 -10.71 4.94 -2.14
N LYS A 224 -10.55 5.40 -3.40
CA LYS A 224 -10.75 6.82 -3.76
C LYS A 224 -12.17 7.25 -3.37
N GLY A 225 -12.29 8.36 -2.63
CA GLY A 225 -13.57 8.93 -2.25
C GLY A 225 -14.27 9.55 -3.46
N LYS A 226 -15.59 9.37 -3.56
CA LYS A 226 -16.44 9.98 -4.60
C LYS A 226 -17.63 10.75 -4.01
N GLY A 227 -17.66 10.95 -2.69
CA GLY A 227 -18.73 11.67 -1.98
C GLY A 227 -20.09 10.96 -2.01
N PHE A 228 -21.15 11.72 -1.83
CA PHE A 228 -22.52 11.26 -1.97
C PHE A 228 -22.84 10.97 -3.44
N LYS A 229 -23.37 9.78 -3.75
CA LYS A 229 -23.77 9.40 -5.11
C LYS A 229 -25.12 8.69 -5.09
N GLY A 230 -25.90 8.93 -6.15
CA GLY A 230 -27.17 8.25 -6.41
C GLY A 230 -27.01 6.74 -6.67
N VAL A 231 -28.13 6.03 -6.65
CA VAL A 231 -28.20 4.55 -6.74
C VAL A 231 -27.52 3.99 -7.99
N THR A 232 -27.74 4.62 -9.16
CA THR A 232 -27.13 4.19 -10.43
C THR A 232 -25.61 4.19 -10.37
N SER A 233 -24.98 5.21 -9.77
CA SER A 233 -23.52 5.22 -9.65
C SER A 233 -23.04 4.34 -8.49
N ARG A 234 -23.71 4.36 -7.34
CA ARG A 234 -23.26 3.66 -6.13
C ARG A 234 -23.44 2.14 -6.19
N TRP A 235 -24.48 1.68 -6.87
CA TRP A 235 -24.90 0.27 -6.94
C TRP A 235 -24.96 -0.27 -8.37
N HIS A 236 -24.75 0.56 -9.39
CA HIS A 236 -24.79 0.15 -10.79
C HIS A 236 -26.17 -0.37 -11.23
N THR A 237 -27.24 0.20 -10.68
CA THR A 237 -28.62 -0.10 -11.10
C THR A 237 -28.89 0.46 -12.50
N LYS A 238 -29.72 -0.22 -13.29
CA LYS A 238 -30.19 0.27 -14.59
C LYS A 238 -30.90 1.62 -14.42
N LYS A 239 -30.72 2.54 -15.37
CA LYS A 239 -31.50 3.78 -15.45
C LYS A 239 -32.93 3.46 -15.91
N LEU A 240 -33.91 4.22 -15.46
CA LEU A 240 -35.30 4.11 -15.93
C LEU A 240 -35.45 4.71 -17.34
N PRO A 241 -36.52 4.36 -18.09
CA PRO A 241 -36.79 4.88 -19.43
C PRO A 241 -36.89 6.41 -19.47
N ARG A 242 -36.46 7.03 -20.58
CA ARG A 242 -36.35 8.50 -20.73
C ARG A 242 -37.61 9.29 -20.32
N LYS A 243 -38.80 8.74 -20.59
CA LYS A 243 -40.10 9.38 -20.30
C LYS A 243 -40.57 9.19 -18.83
N THR A 244 -39.74 8.69 -17.92
CA THR A 244 -40.15 8.48 -16.53
C THR A 244 -40.27 9.82 -15.80
N HIS A 245 -41.45 10.06 -15.24
CA HIS A 245 -41.71 11.24 -14.42
C HIS A 245 -40.93 11.21 -13.08
N LYS A 246 -40.52 12.39 -12.60
CA LYS A 246 -39.74 12.58 -11.36
C LYS A 246 -38.40 11.83 -11.34
N GLY A 247 -37.72 11.75 -12.49
CA GLY A 247 -36.30 11.40 -12.59
C GLY A 247 -35.98 9.94 -12.94
N LEU A 248 -34.87 9.77 -13.66
CA LEU A 248 -34.45 8.49 -14.28
C LEU A 248 -33.48 7.66 -13.45
N ARG A 249 -32.74 8.29 -12.52
CA ARG A 249 -31.58 7.70 -11.83
C ARG A 249 -31.95 7.20 -10.43
N LYS A 250 -33.06 6.47 -10.35
CA LYS A 250 -33.66 5.93 -9.12
C LYS A 250 -33.92 4.42 -9.27
N VAL A 251 -34.16 3.76 -8.15
CA VAL A 251 -34.76 2.42 -8.14
C VAL A 251 -36.28 2.63 -8.14
N ALA A 252 -37.00 1.97 -9.05
CA ALA A 252 -38.44 2.17 -9.19
C ALA A 252 -39.23 1.64 -7.97
N CYS A 253 -39.03 0.37 -7.62
CA CYS A 253 -39.66 -0.27 -6.47
C CYS A 253 -38.61 -0.55 -5.39
N ILE A 254 -38.85 -0.07 -4.16
CA ILE A 254 -37.92 -0.21 -3.02
C ILE A 254 -38.33 -1.30 -2.01
N GLY A 255 -39.39 -2.06 -2.31
CA GLY A 255 -39.92 -3.11 -1.46
C GLY A 255 -41.35 -3.47 -1.86
N ALA A 256 -41.81 -4.65 -1.44
CA ALA A 256 -43.22 -5.02 -1.46
C ALA A 256 -43.99 -4.30 -0.33
N TRP A 257 -45.31 -4.43 -0.31
CA TRP A 257 -46.14 -3.92 0.80
C TRP A 257 -45.77 -4.62 2.11
N HIS A 258 -45.73 -5.96 2.08
CA HIS A 258 -45.30 -6.79 3.20
C HIS A 258 -43.95 -7.44 2.85
N PRO A 259 -42.90 -7.27 3.67
CA PRO A 259 -42.85 -6.58 4.96
C PRO A 259 -42.88 -5.05 4.83
N SER A 260 -43.55 -4.37 5.78
CA SER A 260 -43.79 -2.91 5.85
C SER A 260 -42.54 -2.09 6.22
N ARG A 261 -41.38 -2.46 5.68
CA ARG A 261 -40.10 -1.78 5.89
C ARG A 261 -39.19 -1.92 4.67
N VAL A 262 -38.42 -0.88 4.39
CA VAL A 262 -37.38 -0.94 3.36
C VAL A 262 -36.23 -1.80 3.86
N GLN A 263 -35.94 -2.89 3.15
CA GLN A 263 -34.85 -3.79 3.53
C GLN A 263 -33.48 -3.13 3.32
N PHE A 264 -32.51 -3.46 4.18
CA PHE A 264 -31.13 -2.98 4.06
C PHE A 264 -30.42 -3.44 2.77
N THR A 265 -30.93 -4.51 2.14
CA THR A 265 -30.46 -5.05 0.87
C THR A 265 -30.80 -4.13 -0.30
N VAL A 266 -31.83 -3.28 -0.18
CA VAL A 266 -32.30 -2.41 -1.25
C VAL A 266 -31.24 -1.35 -1.57
N ALA A 267 -30.96 -1.17 -2.86
CA ALA A 267 -29.97 -0.21 -3.32
C ALA A 267 -30.45 1.23 -3.04
N ARG A 268 -29.79 1.92 -2.11
CA ARG A 268 -30.07 3.32 -1.74
C ARG A 268 -28.90 4.24 -2.10
N ALA A 269 -29.18 5.52 -2.35
CA ALA A 269 -28.16 6.55 -2.54
C ALA A 269 -27.32 6.73 -1.26
N GLY A 270 -26.13 7.33 -1.37
CA GLY A 270 -25.27 7.59 -0.22
C GLY A 270 -23.79 7.63 -0.58
N GLN A 271 -22.93 7.47 0.42
CA GLN A 271 -21.48 7.49 0.26
C GLN A 271 -21.01 6.45 -0.78
N LYS A 272 -20.19 6.90 -1.75
CA LYS A 272 -19.43 6.05 -2.67
C LYS A 272 -17.93 6.29 -2.49
N GLY A 273 -17.21 5.20 -2.27
CA GLY A 273 -15.75 5.24 -2.13
C GLY A 273 -15.31 5.76 -0.75
N TYR A 274 -14.00 5.83 -0.53
CA TYR A 274 -13.43 5.99 0.81
C TYR A 274 -13.78 4.82 1.74
N HIS A 275 -13.82 3.60 1.22
CA HIS A 275 -14.08 2.38 1.97
C HIS A 275 -12.78 1.59 2.18
N HIS A 276 -12.64 0.90 3.32
CA HIS A 276 -11.55 -0.05 3.53
C HIS A 276 -11.74 -1.29 2.66
N ARG A 277 -10.70 -1.70 1.93
CA ARG A 277 -10.69 -2.88 1.06
C ARG A 277 -9.34 -3.57 1.12
N THR A 278 -9.38 -4.88 0.93
CA THR A 278 -8.20 -5.73 0.70
C THR A 278 -8.33 -6.28 -0.71
N GLU A 279 -7.39 -5.94 -1.58
CA GLU A 279 -7.23 -6.59 -2.87
C GLU A 279 -6.18 -7.69 -2.69
N VAL A 280 -6.60 -8.95 -2.82
CA VAL A 280 -5.73 -10.11 -2.64
C VAL A 280 -5.01 -10.48 -3.93
N ASN A 281 -3.94 -11.26 -3.83
CA ASN A 281 -3.25 -11.91 -4.95
C ASN A 281 -2.70 -10.91 -5.99
N LYS A 282 -2.06 -9.84 -5.52
CA LYS A 282 -1.28 -8.91 -6.34
C LYS A 282 0.14 -9.44 -6.45
N LYS A 283 0.55 -9.77 -7.66
CA LYS A 283 1.90 -10.25 -7.93
C LYS A 283 2.88 -9.08 -7.94
N ILE A 284 4.00 -9.23 -7.25
CA ILE A 284 5.15 -8.32 -7.35
C ILE A 284 5.90 -8.62 -8.64
N TYR A 285 6.16 -7.60 -9.45
CA TYR A 285 6.91 -7.69 -10.71
C TYR A 285 8.30 -7.11 -10.61
N ARG A 286 8.55 -6.22 -9.65
CA ARG A 286 9.88 -5.71 -9.34
C ARG A 286 9.91 -5.13 -7.93
N LEU A 287 10.95 -5.48 -7.18
CA LEU A 287 11.43 -4.71 -6.04
C LEU A 287 12.59 -3.84 -6.53
N GLY A 288 12.35 -2.54 -6.68
CA GLY A 288 13.35 -1.62 -7.21
C GLY A 288 14.02 -0.82 -6.09
N LYS A 289 15.35 -0.70 -6.18
CA LYS A 289 16.14 0.14 -5.27
C LYS A 289 15.96 1.63 -5.60
N SER A 290 16.18 2.46 -4.58
CA SER A 290 16.17 3.93 -4.66
C SER A 290 17.03 4.47 -5.79
N CYS A 291 16.48 5.37 -6.62
CA CYS A 291 17.24 6.03 -7.69
C CYS A 291 18.33 7.00 -7.19
N LEU A 292 18.39 7.22 -5.87
CA LEU A 292 19.44 8.02 -5.23
C LEU A 292 20.68 7.19 -4.87
N THR A 293 20.58 5.86 -4.96
CA THR A 293 21.70 4.92 -4.76
C THR A 293 22.30 4.54 -6.10
N GLU A 294 23.60 4.24 -6.15
CA GLU A 294 24.30 3.81 -7.37
C GLU A 294 23.61 2.59 -8.01
N GLU A 295 23.27 1.58 -7.21
CA GLU A 295 22.55 0.37 -7.63
C GLU A 295 21.18 0.69 -8.28
N GLY A 296 20.50 1.72 -7.78
CA GLY A 296 19.15 2.06 -8.22
C GLY A 296 19.07 3.14 -9.30
N LYS A 297 20.19 3.74 -9.75
CA LYS A 297 20.18 4.76 -10.81
C LYS A 297 19.45 4.28 -12.08
N ARG A 298 19.62 3.00 -12.42
CA ARG A 298 19.01 2.32 -13.56
C ARG A 298 17.78 1.47 -13.19
N ASN A 299 17.09 1.79 -12.11
CA ASN A 299 15.96 0.97 -11.61
C ASN A 299 14.74 0.86 -12.57
N GLY A 300 14.69 1.67 -13.64
CA GLY A 300 13.71 1.61 -14.72
C GLY A 300 14.16 0.87 -15.98
N GLY A 301 15.44 0.48 -16.07
CA GLY A 301 15.97 -0.36 -17.15
C GLY A 301 15.64 -1.85 -16.96
N THR A 302 15.91 -2.68 -17.95
CA THR A 302 15.80 -4.16 -17.85
C THR A 302 17.05 -4.79 -18.47
N GLU A 303 17.15 -6.12 -18.44
CA GLU A 303 18.24 -6.83 -19.13
C GLU A 303 18.15 -6.67 -20.66
N TYR A 304 16.94 -6.54 -21.21
CA TYR A 304 16.69 -6.38 -22.64
C TYR A 304 16.68 -4.91 -23.09
N ASP A 305 16.26 -4.00 -22.21
CA ASP A 305 16.20 -2.57 -22.47
C ASP A 305 17.45 -1.90 -21.90
N ILE A 306 18.41 -1.68 -22.79
CA ILE A 306 19.71 -1.09 -22.43
C ILE A 306 19.62 0.40 -22.06
N THR A 307 18.46 1.04 -22.20
CA THR A 307 18.30 2.47 -21.88
C THR A 307 18.55 2.73 -20.40
N GLU A 308 19.45 3.67 -20.10
CA GLU A 308 19.66 4.12 -18.72
C GLU A 308 18.52 5.06 -18.29
N LYS A 309 17.61 4.52 -17.48
CA LYS A 309 16.46 5.26 -16.98
C LYS A 309 16.05 4.81 -15.60
N SER A 310 15.49 5.75 -14.84
CA SER A 310 14.81 5.47 -13.59
C SER A 310 13.34 5.10 -13.84
N ILE A 311 12.66 4.53 -12.84
CA ILE A 311 11.23 4.23 -12.90
C ILE A 311 10.34 5.47 -13.10
N ASN A 312 10.89 6.66 -12.89
CA ASN A 312 10.16 7.91 -13.00
C ASN A 312 9.87 8.25 -14.47
N PRO A 313 8.60 8.47 -14.84
CA PRO A 313 8.29 8.94 -16.18
C PRO A 313 8.83 10.36 -16.40
N MET A 314 8.99 10.77 -17.65
CA MET A 314 9.35 12.15 -17.99
C MET A 314 8.38 13.15 -17.33
N GLY A 315 8.93 14.13 -16.60
CA GLY A 315 8.15 15.08 -15.79
C GLY A 315 7.63 14.54 -14.45
N GLY A 316 7.98 13.30 -14.08
CA GLY A 316 7.56 12.63 -12.85
C GLY A 316 6.12 12.11 -12.90
N PHE A 317 5.73 11.35 -11.88
CA PHE A 317 4.37 10.83 -11.78
C PHE A 317 3.36 11.97 -11.55
N PRO A 318 2.31 12.11 -12.37
CA PRO A 318 1.41 13.26 -12.29
C PRO A 318 0.75 13.36 -10.91
N HIS A 319 0.81 14.54 -10.29
CA HIS A 319 0.33 14.82 -8.92
C HIS A 319 1.02 14.02 -7.80
N TYR A 320 2.08 13.28 -8.09
CA TYR A 320 2.91 12.61 -7.10
C TYR A 320 4.27 13.29 -6.96
N GLY A 321 4.99 13.42 -8.08
CA GLY A 321 6.39 13.83 -8.14
C GLY A 321 7.28 12.65 -8.55
N LEU A 322 8.52 12.66 -8.09
CA LEU A 322 9.49 11.60 -8.30
C LEU A 322 9.39 10.55 -7.19
N VAL A 323 9.57 9.29 -7.57
CA VAL A 323 9.85 8.14 -6.69
C VAL A 323 11.35 8.14 -6.46
N ASN A 324 11.74 8.46 -5.24
CA ASN A 324 13.14 8.63 -4.86
C ASN A 324 13.63 7.54 -3.89
N GLN A 325 12.72 6.82 -3.25
CA GLN A 325 13.04 5.70 -2.37
C GLN A 325 12.86 4.37 -3.11
N ASP A 326 13.15 3.27 -2.42
CA ASP A 326 12.82 1.92 -2.90
C ASP A 326 11.33 1.85 -3.28
N PHE A 327 10.99 0.98 -4.23
CA PHE A 327 9.62 0.82 -4.68
C PHE A 327 9.25 -0.62 -4.96
N VAL A 328 7.95 -0.89 -4.88
CA VAL A 328 7.34 -2.14 -5.34
C VAL A 328 6.51 -1.86 -6.59
N MET A 329 6.80 -2.60 -7.65
CA MET A 329 5.96 -2.69 -8.83
C MET A 329 5.00 -3.87 -8.67
N ILE A 330 3.69 -3.59 -8.62
CA ILE A 330 2.66 -4.62 -8.54
C ILE A 330 1.85 -4.71 -9.81
N ARG A 331 1.41 -5.92 -10.15
CA ARG A 331 0.52 -6.17 -11.29
C ARG A 331 -0.82 -5.45 -11.12
N GLY A 332 -1.23 -4.75 -12.17
CA GLY A 332 -2.53 -4.12 -12.31
C GLY A 332 -2.73 -2.90 -11.41
N CYS A 333 -3.98 -2.56 -11.17
CA CYS A 333 -4.36 -1.46 -10.29
C CYS A 333 -4.29 -1.85 -8.80
N CYS A 334 -4.28 -0.85 -7.92
CA CYS A 334 -4.51 -1.04 -6.49
C CYS A 334 -5.49 -0.02 -5.92
N VAL A 335 -6.02 -0.28 -4.72
CA VAL A 335 -6.94 0.62 -4.02
C VAL A 335 -6.34 2.01 -3.82
N GLY A 336 -7.20 3.03 -3.80
CA GLY A 336 -6.80 4.37 -3.39
C GLY A 336 -6.30 5.29 -4.51
N SER A 337 -6.15 6.55 -4.14
CA SER A 337 -5.58 7.61 -4.98
C SER A 337 -4.05 7.61 -4.91
N LYS A 338 -3.40 8.36 -5.80
CA LYS A 338 -1.98 8.72 -5.65
C LYS A 338 -1.72 9.36 -4.28
N LYS A 339 -0.50 9.25 -3.76
CA LYS A 339 -0.04 9.70 -2.41
C LYS A 339 -0.69 8.97 -1.22
N ARG A 340 -1.55 7.98 -1.45
CA ARG A 340 -2.23 7.27 -0.36
C ARG A 340 -1.33 6.17 0.22
N PRO A 341 -1.26 6.02 1.55
CA PRO A 341 -0.60 4.88 2.15
C PRO A 341 -1.42 3.60 1.90
N ILE A 342 -0.74 2.59 1.36
CA ILE A 342 -1.23 1.24 1.10
C ILE A 342 -0.45 0.30 1.99
N THR A 343 -1.16 -0.47 2.80
CA THR A 343 -0.54 -1.52 3.61
C THR A 343 -0.44 -2.78 2.77
N LEU A 344 0.78 -3.20 2.49
CA LEU A 344 1.11 -4.47 1.85
C LEU A 344 1.18 -5.53 2.93
N ARG A 345 0.64 -6.71 2.65
CA ARG A 345 0.66 -7.85 3.57
C ARG A 345 1.00 -9.10 2.79
N LYS A 346 1.77 -10.02 3.36
CA LYS A 346 1.93 -11.36 2.79
C LYS A 346 0.54 -12.02 2.63
N SER A 347 0.39 -12.85 1.61
CA SER A 347 -0.92 -13.46 1.32
C SER A 347 -1.42 -14.28 2.50
N LEU A 348 -2.73 -14.24 2.76
CA LEU A 348 -3.36 -15.16 3.72
C LEU A 348 -3.57 -16.56 3.12
N ILE A 349 -3.60 -16.64 1.80
CA ILE A 349 -3.95 -17.85 1.08
C ILE A 349 -2.65 -18.46 0.58
N VAL A 350 -2.43 -19.73 0.89
CA VAL A 350 -1.33 -20.50 0.33
C VAL A 350 -1.52 -20.57 -1.18
N GLN A 351 -0.54 -20.10 -1.93
CA GLN A 351 -0.63 -20.02 -3.37
C GLN A 351 -0.19 -21.34 -3.99
N THR A 352 -1.11 -22.06 -4.62
CA THR A 352 -0.83 -23.31 -5.32
C THR A 352 -0.92 -23.18 -6.85
N LYS A 353 -1.50 -22.08 -7.33
CA LYS A 353 -1.72 -21.86 -8.76
C LYS A 353 -0.41 -21.52 -9.46
N ARG A 354 -0.17 -22.09 -10.64
CA ARG A 354 1.01 -21.84 -11.48
C ARG A 354 1.33 -20.35 -11.67
N PHE A 355 0.30 -19.52 -11.89
CA PHE A 355 0.48 -18.07 -12.04
C PHE A 355 1.18 -17.40 -10.84
N ALA A 356 0.96 -17.90 -9.62
CA ALA A 356 1.61 -17.36 -8.43
C ALA A 356 3.11 -17.69 -8.40
N HIS A 357 3.51 -18.83 -8.96
CA HIS A 357 4.90 -19.31 -9.01
C HIS A 357 5.66 -18.93 -10.30
N GLU A 358 4.98 -18.31 -11.27
CA GLU A 358 5.59 -17.80 -12.52
C GLU A 358 6.70 -16.79 -12.21
N LYS A 359 7.94 -17.04 -12.62
CA LYS A 359 9.00 -16.03 -12.52
C LYS A 359 8.75 -14.91 -13.53
N ILE A 360 8.88 -13.66 -13.10
CA ILE A 360 8.58 -12.50 -13.97
C ILE A 360 9.87 -11.94 -14.52
N ASN A 361 10.07 -12.11 -15.83
CA ASN A 361 11.14 -11.43 -16.56
C ASN A 361 10.57 -10.22 -17.33
N LEU A 362 10.99 -9.02 -16.94
CA LEU A 362 10.55 -7.77 -17.57
C LEU A 362 11.44 -7.46 -18.78
N LYS A 363 10.82 -7.22 -19.94
CA LYS A 363 11.55 -6.81 -21.15
C LYS A 363 11.65 -5.30 -21.28
N TRP A 364 10.61 -4.55 -20.90
CA TRP A 364 10.61 -3.09 -21.01
C TRP A 364 9.65 -2.45 -20.01
N ILE A 365 9.98 -1.22 -19.60
CA ILE A 365 9.15 -0.40 -18.70
C ILE A 365 8.92 0.97 -19.35
N ASP A 366 7.65 1.38 -19.43
CA ASP A 366 7.27 2.66 -20.01
C ASP A 366 7.56 3.83 -19.05
N THR A 367 8.56 4.64 -19.38
CA THR A 367 8.93 5.88 -18.66
C THR A 367 8.56 7.13 -19.46
N SER A 368 7.71 6.99 -20.48
CA SER A 368 7.16 8.16 -21.18
C SER A 368 6.33 9.06 -20.26
N SER A 369 6.20 10.35 -20.63
CA SER A 369 5.37 11.29 -19.89
C SER A 369 3.94 10.77 -19.72
N LYS A 370 3.44 10.81 -18.48
CA LYS A 370 2.03 10.50 -18.15
C LYS A 370 1.16 11.76 -18.07
N LEU A 371 1.73 12.93 -18.38
CA LEU A 371 1.02 14.18 -18.64
C LEU A 371 0.89 14.33 -20.17
N GLY A 372 -0.33 14.22 -20.68
CA GLY A 372 -0.58 14.15 -22.13
C GLY A 372 -0.23 12.76 -22.71
N HIS A 373 0.18 12.75 -23.97
CA HIS A 373 0.63 11.55 -24.68
C HIS A 373 2.16 11.53 -24.75
N GLY A 374 2.80 10.76 -23.88
CA GLY A 374 4.25 10.60 -23.89
C GLY A 374 4.73 9.87 -25.15
N ARG A 375 5.69 10.47 -25.87
CA ARG A 375 6.30 9.90 -27.09
C ARG A 375 7.71 9.38 -26.91
N PHE A 376 8.45 9.94 -25.94
CA PHE A 376 9.85 9.61 -25.67
C PHE A 376 9.97 8.95 -24.30
N GLN A 377 10.92 8.04 -24.16
CA GLN A 377 11.22 7.35 -22.90
C GLN A 377 12.20 8.15 -22.02
N THR A 378 13.12 8.89 -22.65
CA THR A 378 14.13 9.70 -21.93
C THR A 378 14.19 11.14 -22.42
N HIS A 379 14.79 12.01 -21.60
CA HIS A 379 15.08 13.40 -22.01
C HIS A 379 16.17 13.47 -23.08
N ALA A 380 17.08 12.49 -23.14
CA ALA A 380 18.11 12.41 -24.17
C ALA A 380 17.48 12.08 -25.53
N GLU A 381 16.62 11.06 -25.59
CA GLU A 381 15.87 10.69 -26.79
C GLU A 381 15.03 11.86 -27.32
N LYS A 382 14.32 12.57 -26.43
CA LYS A 382 13.54 13.76 -26.81
C LYS A 382 14.43 14.87 -27.39
N ARG A 383 15.59 15.13 -26.78
CA ARG A 383 16.54 16.16 -27.26
C ARG A 383 17.13 15.78 -28.63
N ALA A 384 17.52 14.52 -28.80
CA ALA A 384 18.02 14.02 -30.08
C ALA A 384 16.97 14.15 -31.19
N PHE A 385 15.71 13.82 -30.91
CA PHE A 385 14.62 13.95 -31.88
C PHE A 385 14.27 15.41 -32.22
N MET A 386 14.20 16.29 -31.22
CA MET A 386 13.78 17.69 -31.41
C MET A 386 14.88 18.61 -31.93
N GLY A 387 16.15 18.20 -31.82
CA GLY A 387 17.30 19.05 -32.13
C GLY A 387 17.44 20.23 -31.17
N LYS A 388 18.28 21.20 -31.55
CA LYS A 388 18.44 22.46 -30.81
C LYS A 388 17.21 23.33 -31.00
N LEU A 389 16.59 23.75 -29.90
CA LEU A 389 15.46 24.68 -29.93
C LEU A 389 15.94 26.11 -29.66
N LYS A 390 15.08 27.09 -29.93
CA LYS A 390 15.36 28.52 -29.69
C LYS A 390 15.91 28.81 -28.29
N LYS A 391 15.32 28.19 -27.26
CA LYS A 391 15.75 28.36 -25.86
C LYS A 391 17.17 27.85 -25.59
N ASP A 392 17.61 26.83 -26.34
CA ASP A 392 18.92 26.23 -26.16
C ASP A 392 19.98 27.13 -26.82
N LEU A 393 19.66 27.70 -28.00
CA LEU A 393 20.50 28.71 -28.67
C LEU A 393 20.68 29.97 -27.81
N ILE A 394 19.60 30.44 -27.17
CA ILE A 394 19.68 31.58 -26.24
C ILE A 394 20.59 31.25 -25.06
N ALA A 395 20.42 30.09 -24.42
CA ALA A 395 21.25 29.67 -23.30
C ALA A 395 22.74 29.52 -23.67
N GLU A 396 23.05 29.00 -24.87
CA GLU A 396 24.42 28.94 -25.39
C GLU A 396 24.99 30.35 -25.60
N SER A 397 24.21 31.27 -26.20
CA SER A 397 24.65 32.66 -26.40
C SER A 397 24.88 33.42 -25.08
N GLU A 398 24.09 33.13 -24.05
CA GLU A 398 24.27 33.71 -22.71
C GLU A 398 25.50 33.12 -22.02
N ALA A 399 25.75 31.82 -22.17
CA ALA A 399 26.92 31.15 -21.61
C ALA A 399 28.25 31.55 -22.29
N VAL A 400 28.22 31.99 -23.55
CA VAL A 400 29.40 32.56 -24.25
C VAL A 400 29.68 34.00 -23.81
N LYS A 401 28.65 34.71 -23.33
CA LYS A 401 28.77 36.10 -22.86
C LYS A 401 29.18 36.23 -21.38
N ALA A 402 28.97 35.17 -20.59
CA ALA A 402 29.39 35.06 -19.19
C ALA A 402 30.79 34.47 -19.12
#